data_AF-A0A7L4TJ19-F1
#
_entry.id   AF-A0A7L4TJ19-F1
#
_cell.length_a   1.000
_cell.length_b   1.000
_cell.length_c   1.000
_cell.angle_alpha   90.00
_cell.angle_beta   90.00
_cell.angle_gamma   90.00
#
_symmetry.space_group_name_H-M   'P 1'
#
loop_
_entity.id
_entity.type
_entity.pdbx_description
1 polymer ?
#
loop_
_entity_poly.entity_id
_entity_poly.type
_entity_poly.pdbx_seq_one_letter_code
_entity_poly.pdbx_strand_id
1 'polypeptide(L)'
;VPKMVEAGDAMDVMVELKEGEEVADGETLWAMLHTDDGAMGTYEFNGTNGLDAPIMVNGNIVTESFEVSVAPMGSLAVEDQVLRNNVVNVASITLDRGGYVVIHASNEAGDGPMVPEIISEPVYLEAGDYTNVEVPVKEEANVTTGDTVWVMLHTDTGTEEEYEF
;
A
#
# COMPACT_ATOMS: atom_id res chain seq x y z
N VAL A 1 14.60 12.90 9.56
CA VAL A 1 15.53 14.06 9.58
C VAL A 1 14.85 15.20 10.31
N PRO A 2 15.48 15.84 11.31
CA PRO A 2 14.86 16.97 12.01
C PRO A 2 14.60 18.12 11.04
N LYS A 3 13.46 18.80 11.22
CA LYS A 3 13.05 19.93 10.38
C LYS A 3 12.97 21.18 11.26
N MET A 4 13.83 22.16 10.99
CA MET A 4 13.76 23.45 11.66
C MET A 4 12.47 24.17 11.27
N VAL A 5 11.79 24.72 12.27
CA VAL A 5 10.58 25.55 12.13
C VAL A 5 10.83 26.86 12.84
N GLU A 6 10.65 27.96 12.11
CA GLU A 6 10.81 29.32 12.67
C GLU A 6 9.67 29.66 13.63
N ALA A 7 9.89 30.62 14.52
CA ALA A 7 8.85 31.11 15.41
C ALA A 7 7.67 31.72 14.62
N GLY A 8 6.44 31.36 15.02
CA GLY A 8 5.20 31.78 14.37
C GLY A 8 4.39 30.58 13.89
N ASP A 9 3.50 30.83 12.94
CA ASP A 9 2.66 29.77 12.35
C ASP A 9 3.38 29.13 11.16
N ALA A 10 3.52 27.81 11.22
CA ALA A 10 3.98 26.99 10.11
C ALA A 10 2.85 26.06 9.65
N MET A 11 2.64 25.98 8.34
CA MET A 11 1.65 25.10 7.71
C MET A 11 2.37 24.18 6.73
N ASP A 12 1.80 22.99 6.49
CA ASP A 12 2.31 22.00 5.52
C ASP A 12 3.81 21.67 5.70
N VAL A 13 4.22 21.48 6.96
CA VAL A 13 5.62 21.18 7.29
C VAL A 13 5.96 19.76 6.85
N MET A 14 6.74 19.65 5.78
CA MET A 14 7.26 18.38 5.30
C MET A 14 8.49 17.96 6.13
N VAL A 15 8.44 16.76 6.69
CA VAL A 15 9.52 16.13 7.43
C VAL A 15 9.96 14.88 6.67
N GLU A 16 11.24 14.83 6.31
CA GLU A 16 11.82 13.67 5.63
C GLU A 16 12.14 12.59 6.66
N LEU A 17 11.81 11.33 6.37
CA LEU A 17 12.30 10.21 7.18
C LEU A 17 13.80 10.02 6.98
N LYS A 18 14.48 9.33 7.91
CA LYS A 18 15.91 9.05 7.68
C LYS A 18 16.02 8.01 6.55
N GLU A 19 17.15 8.03 5.84
CA GLU A 19 17.44 7.02 4.83
C GLU A 19 17.39 5.61 5.46
N GLY A 20 16.65 4.71 4.81
CA GLY A 20 16.45 3.33 5.27
C GLY A 20 15.34 3.14 6.30
N GLU A 21 14.64 4.19 6.73
CA GLU A 21 13.42 4.05 7.52
C GLU A 21 12.26 3.73 6.57
N GLU A 22 11.56 2.64 6.86
CA GLU A 22 10.34 2.23 6.18
C GLU A 22 9.18 2.41 7.14
N VAL A 23 8.00 2.74 6.60
CA VAL A 23 6.77 2.85 7.39
C VAL A 23 5.71 1.94 6.78
N ALA A 24 4.92 1.31 7.64
CA ALA A 24 3.78 0.51 7.20
C ALA A 24 2.54 1.41 7.00
N ASP A 25 1.63 0.95 6.14
CA ASP A 25 0.31 1.56 6.04
C ASP A 25 -0.43 1.45 7.38
N GLY A 26 -1.03 2.56 7.83
CA GLY A 26 -1.67 2.65 9.15
C GLY A 26 -0.70 2.80 10.33
N GLU A 27 0.61 2.90 10.09
CA GLU A 27 1.57 3.10 11.18
C GLU A 27 1.34 4.45 11.88
N THR A 28 1.26 4.43 13.22
CA THR A 28 1.17 5.64 14.02
C THR A 28 2.54 6.26 14.25
N LEU A 29 2.76 7.44 13.69
CA LEU A 29 3.95 8.26 13.94
C LEU A 29 3.62 9.42 14.88
N TRP A 30 4.65 9.98 15.50
CA TRP A 30 4.53 11.11 16.43
C TRP A 30 5.38 12.28 15.96
N ALA A 31 4.74 13.43 15.74
CA ALA A 31 5.43 14.69 15.56
C ALA A 31 5.69 15.32 16.94
N MET A 32 6.92 15.79 17.17
CA MET A 32 7.31 16.39 18.46
C MET A 32 8.09 17.67 18.22
N LEU A 33 7.73 18.74 18.94
CA LEU A 33 8.48 20.00 18.91
C LEU A 33 9.60 19.98 19.94
N HIS A 34 10.77 20.46 19.54
CA HIS A 34 11.94 20.66 20.39
C HIS A 34 12.33 22.14 20.38
N THR A 35 13.04 22.58 21.41
CA THR A 35 13.78 23.85 21.36
C THR A 35 14.95 23.73 20.38
N ASP A 36 15.44 24.88 19.91
CA ASP A 36 16.73 25.02 19.22
C ASP A 36 17.62 25.87 20.13
N ASP A 37 18.29 25.22 21.07
CA ASP A 37 19.21 25.84 22.02
C ASP A 37 20.60 25.23 21.91
N GLY A 38 21.62 26.09 21.87
CA GLY A 38 22.95 25.68 21.44
C GLY A 38 23.28 26.29 20.08
N ALA A 39 23.56 25.45 19.09
CA ALA A 39 23.96 25.88 17.76
C ALA A 39 22.76 26.06 16.82
N MET A 40 22.25 27.30 16.75
CA MET A 40 21.12 27.69 15.89
C MET A 40 21.01 26.93 14.56
N GLY A 41 19.85 26.30 14.35
CA GLY A 41 19.50 25.53 13.16
C GLY A 41 20.13 24.14 13.09
N THR A 42 20.81 23.70 14.15
CA THR A 42 21.32 22.34 14.30
C THR A 42 20.42 21.59 15.29
N TYR A 43 20.29 20.27 15.11
CA TYR A 43 19.55 19.44 16.05
C TYR A 43 20.54 18.59 16.85
N GLU A 44 20.59 18.83 18.15
CA GLU A 44 21.59 18.39 19.12
C GLU A 44 21.01 17.50 20.23
N PHE A 45 19.71 17.23 20.22
CA PHE A 45 19.07 16.40 21.23
C PHE A 45 19.69 15.00 21.29
N ASN A 46 20.24 14.65 22.45
CA ASN A 46 20.73 13.30 22.75
C ASN A 46 20.20 12.75 24.08
N GLY A 47 19.22 13.43 24.68
CA GLY A 47 18.61 13.06 25.95
C GLY A 47 19.46 13.32 27.21
N THR A 48 20.70 13.82 27.09
CA THR A 48 21.61 13.97 28.23
C THR A 48 22.37 15.31 28.29
N ASN A 49 22.65 15.95 27.16
CA ASN A 49 23.35 17.23 27.09
C ASN A 49 22.49 18.43 27.52
N GLY A 50 21.16 18.25 27.59
CA GLY A 50 20.20 19.29 27.93
C GLY A 50 19.93 20.29 26.81
N LEU A 51 20.42 20.04 25.59
CA LEU A 51 20.17 20.84 24.39
C LEU A 51 19.01 20.23 23.60
N ASP A 52 18.28 21.09 22.91
CA ASP A 52 17.10 20.83 22.09
C ASP A 52 16.11 19.93 22.80
N ALA A 53 15.77 20.27 24.05
CA ALA A 53 14.81 19.51 24.81
C ALA A 53 13.40 19.62 24.21
N PRO A 54 12.53 18.60 24.37
CA PRO A 54 11.14 18.69 23.94
C PRO A 54 10.46 19.92 24.55
N ILE A 55 9.65 20.61 23.76
CA ILE A 55 8.87 21.75 24.25
C ILE A 55 7.81 21.25 25.22
N MET A 56 7.72 21.89 26.39
CA MET A 56 6.79 21.53 27.46
C MET A 56 5.73 22.61 27.66
N VAL A 57 4.45 22.23 27.63
CA VAL A 57 3.32 23.10 27.96
C VAL A 57 2.49 22.45 29.06
N ASN A 58 2.32 23.14 30.19
CA ASN A 58 1.61 22.64 31.36
C ASN A 58 2.13 21.28 31.88
N GLY A 59 3.44 21.04 31.73
CA GLY A 59 4.08 19.79 32.15
C GLY A 59 3.96 18.62 31.17
N ASN A 60 3.32 18.83 30.00
CA ASN A 60 3.23 17.82 28.94
C ASN A 60 4.13 18.20 27.76
N ILE A 61 4.70 17.19 27.11
CA ILE A 61 5.44 17.37 25.86
C ILE A 61 4.47 17.78 24.76
N VAL A 62 4.86 18.78 23.96
CA VAL A 62 4.11 19.16 22.76
C VAL A 62 4.39 18.14 21.66
N THR A 63 3.48 17.18 21.54
CA THR A 63 3.52 16.13 20.53
C THR A 63 2.12 15.76 20.10
N GLU A 64 1.97 15.35 18.85
CA GLU A 64 0.71 14.86 18.28
C GLU A 64 1.00 13.61 17.45
N SER A 65 0.14 12.61 17.55
CA SER A 65 0.22 11.40 16.74
C SER A 65 -0.61 11.50 15.47
N PHE A 66 -0.19 10.81 14.43
CA PHE A 66 -0.95 10.66 13.20
C PHE A 66 -0.69 9.29 12.59
N GLU A 67 -1.64 8.77 11.82
CA GLU A 67 -1.45 7.56 11.03
C GLU A 67 -0.95 7.95 9.64
N VAL A 68 0.10 7.28 9.17
CA VAL A 68 0.54 7.40 7.78
C VAL A 68 -0.24 6.43 6.90
N SER A 69 -0.53 6.84 5.67
CA SER A 69 -1.03 5.93 4.65
C SER A 69 0.00 5.73 3.56
N VAL A 70 0.25 4.47 3.23
CA VAL A 70 1.15 4.02 2.17
C VAL A 70 0.29 3.33 1.12
N ALA A 71 0.29 3.88 -0.11
CA ALA A 71 -0.48 3.29 -1.20
C ALA A 71 0.00 1.85 -1.47
N PRO A 72 -0.92 0.88 -1.67
CA PRO A 72 -0.55 -0.47 -2.02
C PRO A 72 0.19 -0.48 -3.36
N MET A 73 1.22 -1.33 -3.44
CA MET A 73 2.03 -1.52 -4.63
C MET A 73 1.90 -2.95 -5.12
N GLY A 74 1.48 -3.09 -6.37
CA GLY A 74 1.40 -4.39 -7.03
C GLY A 74 1.71 -4.29 -8.50
N SER A 75 2.17 -5.40 -9.07
CA SER A 75 2.30 -5.56 -10.51
C SER A 75 1.95 -6.98 -10.90
N LEU A 76 1.43 -7.15 -12.12
CA LEU A 76 1.15 -8.46 -12.68
C LEU A 76 1.56 -8.49 -14.15
N ALA A 77 1.90 -9.67 -14.64
CA ALA A 77 2.08 -9.94 -16.05
C ALA A 77 1.31 -11.22 -16.42
N VAL A 78 0.54 -11.15 -17.50
CA VAL A 78 -0.21 -12.27 -18.07
C VAL A 78 -0.08 -12.20 -19.58
N GLU A 79 -0.01 -13.36 -20.22
CA GLU A 79 0.16 -13.51 -21.67
C GLU A 79 -1.03 -14.26 -22.25
N ASP A 80 -1.22 -14.10 -23.57
CA ASP A 80 -2.19 -14.87 -24.33
C ASP A 80 -1.89 -16.37 -24.23
N GLN A 81 -2.90 -17.15 -23.87
CA GLN A 81 -2.73 -18.57 -23.60
C GLN A 81 -3.95 -19.39 -24.02
N VAL A 82 -3.72 -20.68 -24.22
CA VAL A 82 -4.81 -21.64 -24.39
C VAL A 82 -5.36 -21.98 -23.02
N LEU A 83 -6.62 -21.64 -22.77
CA LEU A 83 -7.31 -22.02 -21.55
C LEU A 83 -7.38 -23.56 -21.46
N ARG A 84 -6.78 -24.13 -20.42
CA ARG A 84 -6.80 -25.56 -20.14
C ARG A 84 -7.43 -25.77 -18.77
N ASN A 85 -8.37 -26.70 -18.67
CA ASN A 85 -9.07 -27.03 -17.42
C ASN A 85 -9.69 -25.81 -16.72
N ASN A 86 -10.14 -24.80 -17.49
CA ASN A 86 -10.63 -23.53 -16.97
C ASN A 86 -9.65 -22.81 -16.02
N VAL A 87 -8.34 -22.94 -16.22
CA VAL A 87 -7.33 -22.23 -15.40
C VAL A 87 -6.57 -21.25 -16.28
N VAL A 88 -6.48 -20.00 -15.82
CA VAL A 88 -5.59 -18.99 -16.38
C VAL A 88 -4.30 -18.95 -15.57
N ASN A 89 -3.17 -18.99 -16.25
CA ASN A 89 -1.85 -18.86 -15.65
C ASN A 89 -1.37 -17.40 -15.73
N VAL A 90 -1.18 -16.77 -14.58
CA VAL A 90 -0.57 -15.44 -14.48
C VAL A 90 0.94 -15.62 -14.33
N ALA A 91 1.69 -15.07 -15.28
CA ALA A 91 3.13 -15.32 -15.40
C ALA A 91 3.91 -14.84 -14.18
N SER A 92 3.59 -13.64 -13.70
CA SER A 92 4.16 -13.08 -12.48
C SER A 92 3.20 -12.14 -11.76
N ILE A 93 3.25 -12.15 -10.43
CA ILE A 93 2.57 -11.19 -9.56
C ILE A 93 3.57 -10.73 -8.50
N THR A 94 3.62 -9.44 -8.23
CA THR A 94 4.31 -8.86 -7.08
C THR A 94 3.29 -8.07 -6.27
N LEU A 95 3.31 -8.26 -4.95
CA LEU A 95 2.45 -7.56 -3.99
C LEU A 95 3.28 -7.09 -2.79
N ASP A 96 3.06 -5.84 -2.35
CA ASP A 96 3.66 -5.31 -1.11
C ASP A 96 2.90 -5.72 0.15
N ARG A 97 1.66 -6.22 0.00
CA ARG A 97 0.78 -6.68 1.08
C ARG A 97 -0.20 -7.76 0.59
N GLY A 98 -0.87 -8.42 1.52
CA GLY A 98 -1.90 -9.42 1.20
C GLY A 98 -3.01 -8.89 0.30
N GLY A 99 -3.48 -9.72 -0.63
CA GLY A 99 -4.51 -9.34 -1.58
C GLY A 99 -5.00 -10.49 -2.45
N TYR A 100 -5.91 -10.16 -3.36
CA TYR A 100 -6.53 -11.11 -4.28
C TYR A 100 -6.10 -10.88 -5.72
N VAL A 101 -5.99 -11.97 -6.46
CA VAL A 101 -6.05 -11.96 -7.92
C VAL A 101 -7.38 -12.55 -8.38
N VAL A 102 -8.07 -11.82 -9.26
CA VAL A 102 -9.35 -12.21 -9.85
C VAL A 102 -9.36 -11.97 -11.36
N ILE A 103 -10.35 -12.54 -12.04
CA ILE A 103 -10.56 -12.37 -13.47
C ILE A 103 -11.95 -11.81 -13.72
N HIS A 104 -12.02 -10.73 -14.50
CA HIS A 104 -13.24 -10.16 -15.04
C HIS A 104 -13.42 -10.55 -16.51
N ALA A 105 -14.68 -10.71 -16.93
CA ALA A 105 -15.00 -10.74 -18.36
C ALA A 105 -14.72 -9.38 -19.00
N SER A 106 -14.60 -9.32 -20.33
CA SER A 106 -14.52 -8.03 -21.02
C SER A 106 -15.87 -7.31 -21.04
N ASN A 107 -15.82 -5.98 -21.01
CA ASN A 107 -16.97 -5.12 -21.26
C ASN A 107 -17.45 -5.23 -22.73
N GLU A 108 -18.62 -4.66 -23.04
CA GLU A 108 -19.18 -4.70 -24.41
C GLU A 108 -18.28 -4.05 -25.47
N ALA A 109 -17.45 -3.09 -25.08
CA ALA A 109 -16.53 -2.39 -25.98
C ALA A 109 -15.25 -3.19 -26.29
N GLY A 110 -14.93 -4.22 -25.51
CA GLY A 110 -13.72 -5.01 -25.65
C GLY A 110 -12.44 -4.33 -25.17
N ASP A 111 -12.55 -3.17 -24.52
CA ASP A 111 -11.42 -2.31 -24.16
C ASP A 111 -11.15 -2.24 -22.64
N GLY A 112 -11.94 -2.96 -21.85
CA GLY A 112 -11.76 -3.01 -20.40
C GLY A 112 -12.58 -4.11 -19.73
N PRO A 113 -12.39 -4.28 -18.41
CA PRO A 113 -13.12 -5.27 -17.62
C PRO A 113 -14.59 -4.87 -17.42
N MET A 114 -15.47 -5.88 -17.36
CA MET A 114 -16.81 -5.77 -16.82
C MET A 114 -16.74 -5.88 -15.29
N VAL A 115 -17.06 -4.79 -14.60
CA VAL A 115 -17.09 -4.70 -13.12
C VAL A 115 -18.53 -4.48 -12.64
N PRO A 116 -18.93 -4.97 -11.45
CA PRO A 116 -18.11 -5.57 -10.38
C PRO A 116 -17.93 -7.10 -10.47
N GLU A 117 -18.60 -7.76 -11.42
CA GLU A 117 -18.69 -9.23 -11.43
C GLU A 117 -17.38 -9.92 -11.85
N ILE A 118 -16.93 -10.89 -11.06
CA ILE A 118 -15.78 -11.75 -11.39
C ILE A 118 -16.23 -13.09 -11.96
N ILE A 119 -15.46 -13.59 -12.92
CA ILE A 119 -15.64 -14.90 -13.56
C ILE A 119 -14.67 -15.97 -13.03
N SER A 120 -13.82 -15.64 -12.06
CA SER A 120 -12.91 -16.58 -11.39
C SER A 120 -13.30 -16.87 -9.95
N GLU A 121 -12.73 -17.93 -9.39
CA GLU A 121 -12.55 -18.04 -7.94
C GLU A 121 -11.44 -17.05 -7.51
N PRO A 122 -11.66 -16.21 -6.48
CA PRO A 122 -10.60 -15.35 -5.95
C PRO A 122 -9.44 -16.17 -5.40
N VAL A 123 -8.21 -15.80 -5.75
CA VAL A 123 -7.01 -16.41 -5.18
C VAL A 123 -6.34 -15.39 -4.29
N TYR A 124 -6.29 -15.67 -2.99
CA TYR A 124 -5.55 -14.86 -2.01
C TYR A 124 -4.05 -15.14 -2.11
N LEU A 125 -3.25 -14.09 -2.00
CA LEU A 125 -1.80 -14.12 -1.96
C LEU A 125 -1.31 -13.16 -0.88
N GLU A 126 -0.38 -13.64 -0.06
CA GLU A 126 0.37 -12.80 0.88
C GLU A 126 1.31 -11.84 0.14
N ALA A 127 1.88 -10.88 0.86
CA ALA A 127 2.96 -10.02 0.33
C ALA A 127 4.11 -10.87 -0.24
N GLY A 128 4.59 -10.53 -1.44
CA GLY A 128 5.73 -11.21 -2.06
C GLY A 128 5.68 -11.26 -3.58
N ASP A 129 6.61 -12.05 -4.12
CA ASP A 129 6.77 -12.31 -5.56
C ASP A 129 6.34 -13.74 -5.90
N TYR A 130 5.47 -13.86 -6.89
CA TYR A 130 4.90 -15.12 -7.35
C TYR A 130 5.13 -15.28 -8.85
N THR A 131 5.28 -16.53 -9.28
CA THR A 131 5.38 -16.90 -10.70
C THR A 131 4.45 -18.06 -10.99
N ASN A 132 3.88 -18.09 -12.19
CA ASN A 132 2.97 -19.14 -12.66
C ASN A 132 1.77 -19.34 -11.71
N VAL A 133 1.13 -18.25 -11.30
CA VAL A 133 -0.05 -18.30 -10.43
C VAL A 133 -1.24 -18.82 -11.23
N GLU A 134 -1.89 -19.86 -10.73
CA GLU A 134 -3.05 -20.47 -11.36
C GLU A 134 -4.33 -19.84 -10.77
N VAL A 135 -5.17 -19.27 -11.64
CA VAL A 135 -6.44 -18.64 -11.27
C VAL A 135 -7.58 -19.42 -11.93
N PRO A 136 -8.39 -20.17 -11.15
CA PRO A 136 -9.51 -20.93 -11.68
C PRO A 136 -10.64 -20.03 -12.17
N VAL A 137 -11.10 -20.25 -13.39
CA VAL A 137 -12.29 -19.64 -13.99
C VAL A 137 -13.50 -20.51 -13.66
N LYS A 138 -14.59 -19.89 -13.21
CA LYS A 138 -15.84 -20.56 -12.88
C LYS A 138 -16.41 -21.30 -14.09
N GLU A 139 -16.99 -22.48 -13.91
CA GLU A 139 -17.53 -23.27 -15.01
C GLU A 139 -18.65 -22.54 -15.75
N GLU A 140 -19.49 -21.78 -15.04
CA GLU A 140 -20.58 -20.98 -15.58
C GLU A 140 -20.13 -19.78 -16.43
N ALA A 141 -18.86 -19.39 -16.38
CA ALA A 141 -18.34 -18.26 -17.16
C ALA A 141 -18.31 -18.54 -18.67
N ASN A 142 -18.30 -19.81 -19.08
CA ASN A 142 -18.34 -20.25 -20.48
C ASN A 142 -17.31 -19.55 -21.39
N VAL A 143 -16.08 -19.29 -20.90
CA VAL A 143 -15.02 -18.64 -21.68
C VAL A 143 -14.61 -19.50 -22.87
N THR A 144 -14.57 -18.91 -24.07
CA THR A 144 -14.28 -19.58 -25.34
C THR A 144 -13.06 -18.99 -26.04
N THR A 145 -12.62 -19.66 -27.11
CA THR A 145 -11.47 -19.19 -27.91
C THR A 145 -11.77 -17.85 -28.56
N GLY A 146 -10.89 -16.87 -28.31
CA GLY A 146 -11.01 -15.51 -28.84
C GLY A 146 -11.59 -14.51 -27.84
N ASP A 147 -12.09 -14.98 -26.70
CA ASP A 147 -12.55 -14.09 -25.63
C ASP A 147 -11.37 -13.38 -24.96
N THR A 148 -11.56 -12.11 -24.63
CA THR A 148 -10.64 -11.33 -23.80
C THR A 148 -11.13 -11.37 -22.36
N VAL A 149 -10.22 -11.65 -21.43
CA VAL A 149 -10.46 -11.62 -19.99
C VAL A 149 -9.42 -10.75 -19.31
N TRP A 150 -9.77 -10.20 -18.16
CA TRP A 150 -8.97 -9.17 -17.49
C TRP A 150 -8.57 -9.65 -16.10
N VAL A 151 -7.28 -9.89 -15.90
CA VAL A 151 -6.71 -10.21 -14.59
C VAL A 151 -6.53 -8.91 -13.80
N MET A 152 -7.03 -8.86 -12.57
CA MET A 152 -6.94 -7.68 -11.70
C MET A 152 -6.47 -8.08 -10.31
N LEU A 153 -5.64 -7.22 -9.71
CA LEU A 153 -5.23 -7.32 -8.32
C LEU A 153 -6.14 -6.44 -7.45
N HIS A 154 -6.50 -6.95 -6.28
CA HIS A 154 -7.25 -6.24 -5.26
C HIS A 154 -6.50 -6.35 -3.93
N THR A 155 -6.44 -5.26 -3.18
CA THR A 155 -6.00 -5.34 -1.77
C THR A 155 -7.11 -5.99 -0.96
N ASP A 156 -6.74 -6.87 -0.03
CA ASP A 156 -7.69 -7.40 0.94
C ASP A 156 -8.01 -6.29 1.95
N THR A 157 -9.20 -5.70 1.82
CA THR A 157 -9.66 -4.62 2.69
C THR A 157 -10.98 -5.01 3.31
N GLY A 158 -11.04 -5.07 4.63
CA GLY A 158 -12.27 -5.42 5.35
C GLY A 158 -12.08 -6.68 6.18
N THR A 159 -12.81 -7.75 5.85
CA THR A 159 -12.69 -9.02 6.56
C THR A 159 -11.47 -9.79 6.06
N GLU A 160 -10.55 -10.13 6.97
CA GLU A 160 -9.32 -10.86 6.64
C GLU A 160 -9.62 -12.12 5.85
N GLU A 161 -8.98 -12.24 4.69
CA GLU A 161 -9.12 -13.36 3.75
C GLU A 161 -10.55 -13.58 3.22
N GLU A 162 -11.38 -12.53 3.15
CA GLU A 162 -12.60 -12.53 2.34
C GLU A 162 -12.54 -11.57 1.14
N TYR A 163 -12.83 -12.08 -0.07
CA TYR A 163 -12.91 -11.21 -1.25
C TYR A 163 -14.18 -10.36 -1.22
N GLU A 164 -13.99 -9.05 -1.16
CA GLU A 164 -15.04 -8.02 -1.05
C GLU A 164 -14.86 -6.97 -2.17
N PHE A 165 -15.96 -6.48 -2.77
CA PHE A 165 -15.97 -5.45 -3.82
C PHE A 165 -16.97 -4.33 -3.50
#